data_AF-A0A963TLR8-F1
#
_entry.id   AF-A0A963TLR8-F1
#
_cell.length_a   1.000
_cell.length_b   1.000
_cell.length_c   1.000
_cell.angle_alpha   90.00
_cell.angle_beta   90.00
_cell.angle_gamma   90.00
#
_symmetry.space_group_name_H-M   'P 1'
#
loop_
_entity.id
_entity.type
_entity.pdbx_description
1 polymer ?
#
loop_
_entity_poly.entity_id
_entity_poly.type
_entity_poly.pdbx_seq_one_letter_code
_entity_poly.pdbx_strand_id
1 'polypeptide(L)'
;TSNRRHLMPRDMIENERSSAINPSEAVEEKVSLSDRFGLWLGFHPCSQDEYLAMIRGYCAAWGVAIDEDTLRAEAIEWQATRGARSGRVAWQFFTDLAGRRGVRL
;
A
#
# COMPACT_ATOMS: atom_id res chain seq x y z
N THR A 1 -8.91 -8.66 -9.13
CA THR A 1 -9.21 -8.61 -10.59
C THR A 1 -9.65 -7.21 -10.96
N SER A 2 -8.97 -6.63 -11.95
CA SER A 2 -9.38 -5.51 -12.81
C SER A 2 -10.23 -4.38 -12.21
N ASN A 3 -9.59 -3.28 -11.78
CA ASN A 3 -10.27 -1.98 -11.76
C ASN A 3 -9.38 -0.82 -12.26
N ARG A 4 -8.64 -1.08 -13.35
CA ARG A 4 -7.92 -0.05 -14.11
C ARG A 4 -8.23 -0.07 -15.60
N ARG A 5 -9.17 -0.94 -16.02
CA ARG A 5 -9.45 -1.25 -17.43
C ARG A 5 -10.73 -0.61 -17.96
N HIS A 6 -11.37 0.28 -17.20
CA HIS A 6 -12.67 0.87 -17.57
C HIS A 6 -12.79 2.38 -17.32
N LEU A 7 -11.68 3.11 -17.44
CA LEU A 7 -11.65 4.58 -17.38
C LEU A 7 -10.92 5.15 -18.60
N MET A 8 -11.34 4.74 -19.80
CA MET A 8 -10.97 5.42 -21.05
C MET A 8 -12.26 5.56 -21.90
N PRO A 9 -12.85 6.76 -21.97
CA PRO A 9 -13.91 7.06 -22.95
C PRO A 9 -13.36 6.85 -24.36
N ARG A 10 -14.10 6.14 -25.21
CA ARG A 10 -13.69 5.69 -26.55
C ARG A 10 -13.92 6.74 -27.64
N ASP A 11 -13.66 8.02 -27.36
CA ASP A 11 -13.94 9.12 -28.29
C ASP A 11 -12.66 9.88 -28.74
N MET A 12 -11.53 9.16 -28.85
CA MET A 12 -10.27 9.68 -29.40
C MET A 12 -9.72 8.83 -30.56
N ILE A 13 -10.51 7.89 -31.10
CA ILE A 13 -10.02 6.92 -32.09
C ILE A 13 -9.93 7.50 -33.52
N GLU A 14 -10.42 8.72 -33.79
CA GLU A 14 -10.40 9.28 -35.15
C GLU A 14 -9.45 10.46 -35.41
N ASN A 15 -8.78 11.03 -34.39
CA ASN A 15 -8.06 12.31 -34.59
C ASN A 15 -6.52 12.30 -34.42
N GLU A 16 -5.88 11.14 -34.30
CA GLU A 16 -4.41 11.05 -34.11
C GLU A 16 -3.67 10.34 -35.26
N ARG A 17 -4.01 10.66 -36.52
CA ARG A 17 -3.17 10.32 -37.68
C ARG A 17 -1.88 11.16 -37.77
N SER A 18 -1.48 11.91 -36.72
CA SER A 18 -0.46 12.96 -36.85
C SER A 18 0.60 13.07 -35.75
N SER A 19 0.67 12.15 -34.78
CA SER A 19 1.91 11.97 -34.01
C SER A 19 2.09 10.51 -33.70
N ALA A 20 2.85 9.82 -34.56
CA ALA A 20 3.38 8.51 -34.25
C ALA A 20 4.42 8.66 -33.11
N ILE A 21 3.94 8.79 -31.87
CA ILE A 21 4.78 8.47 -30.72
C ILE A 21 4.90 6.95 -30.77
N ASN A 22 6.00 6.48 -31.34
CA ASN A 22 6.30 5.06 -31.37
C ASN A 22 6.31 4.57 -29.92
N PRO A 23 5.50 3.56 -29.54
CA PRO A 23 5.42 3.07 -28.16
C PRO A 23 6.78 2.65 -27.58
N SER A 24 7.74 2.31 -28.44
CA SER A 24 9.14 2.03 -28.11
C SER A 24 9.92 3.24 -27.60
N GLU A 25 9.67 4.44 -28.14
CA GLU A 25 10.38 5.68 -27.81
C GLU A 25 10.04 6.14 -26.38
N ALA A 26 8.77 6.00 -25.99
CA ALA A 26 8.31 6.29 -24.64
C ALA A 26 8.79 5.27 -23.57
N VAL A 27 9.16 4.05 -23.98
CA VAL A 27 9.77 3.04 -23.10
C VAL A 27 11.27 3.32 -22.94
N GLU A 28 11.98 3.62 -24.03
CA GLU A 28 13.39 4.00 -24.00
C GLU A 28 13.64 5.26 -23.18
N GLU A 29 12.74 6.25 -23.25
CA GLU A 29 12.86 7.47 -22.43
C GLU A 29 12.72 7.20 -20.93
N LYS A 30 11.81 6.30 -20.53
CA LYS A 30 11.64 5.89 -19.11
C LYS A 30 12.81 5.07 -18.58
N VAL A 31 13.36 4.17 -19.42
CA VAL A 31 14.56 3.39 -19.08
C VAL A 31 15.79 4.31 -18.96
N SER A 32 15.93 5.27 -19.88
CA SER A 32 16.93 6.35 -19.83
C SER A 32 16.80 7.20 -18.57
N LEU A 33 15.59 7.45 -18.08
CA LEU A 33 15.38 8.23 -16.86
C LEU A 33 15.82 7.45 -15.61
N SER A 34 15.49 6.15 -15.50
CA SER A 34 15.89 5.32 -14.35
C SER A 34 17.39 5.11 -14.25
N ASP A 35 18.09 4.98 -15.38
CA ASP A 35 19.55 4.77 -15.40
C ASP A 35 20.34 6.02 -14.96
N ARG A 36 19.73 7.21 -15.00
CA ARG A 36 20.36 8.47 -14.58
C ARG A 36 20.37 8.72 -13.07
N PHE A 37 19.56 7.99 -12.30
CA PHE A 37 19.51 8.19 -10.84
C PHE A 37 20.61 7.44 -10.07
N GLY A 38 21.27 6.46 -10.70
CA GLY A 38 22.40 5.71 -10.11
C GLY A 38 22.10 4.95 -8.81
N LEU A 39 20.88 5.04 -8.27
CA LEU A 39 20.44 4.50 -6.99
C LEU A 39 19.18 3.66 -7.18
N TRP A 40 19.22 2.44 -6.67
CA TRP A 40 18.08 1.54 -6.60
C TRP A 40 17.73 1.28 -5.13
N LEU A 41 16.48 1.60 -4.76
CA LEU A 41 15.95 1.32 -3.43
C LEU A 41 15.14 0.04 -3.48
N GLY A 42 15.67 -1.02 -2.86
CA GLY A 42 14.93 -2.25 -2.62
C GLY A 42 13.88 -2.06 -1.53
N PHE A 43 12.73 -2.70 -1.69
CA PHE A 43 11.71 -2.78 -0.64
C PHE A 43 11.77 -4.15 0.01
N HIS A 44 12.01 -4.18 1.31
CA HIS A 44 12.02 -5.43 2.07
C HIS A 44 10.60 -5.83 2.47
N PRO A 45 10.28 -7.14 2.47
CA PRO A 45 8.99 -7.62 2.94
C PRO A 45 8.83 -7.35 4.44
N CYS A 46 7.65 -6.89 4.85
CA CYS A 46 7.31 -6.68 6.25
C CYS A 46 7.18 -8.05 6.96
N SER A 47 8.01 -8.26 7.98
CA SER A 47 7.90 -9.39 8.90
C SER A 47 6.68 -9.26 9.82
N GLN A 48 6.33 -10.34 10.51
CA GLN A 48 5.26 -10.31 11.51
C GLN A 48 5.63 -9.43 12.70
N ASP A 49 6.87 -9.48 13.14
CA ASP A 49 7.30 -8.74 14.32
C ASP A 49 7.34 -7.24 14.04
N GLU A 50 7.78 -6.81 12.85
CA GLU A 50 7.66 -5.42 12.40
C GLU A 50 6.20 -4.97 12.30
N TYR A 51 5.33 -5.83 11.77
CA TYR A 51 3.89 -5.57 11.70
C TYR A 51 3.27 -5.35 13.08
N LEU A 52 3.56 -6.24 14.03
CA LEU A 52 3.09 -6.10 15.42
C LEU A 52 3.73 -4.89 16.12
N ALA A 53 5.01 -4.59 15.84
CA ALA A 53 5.68 -3.43 16.39
C ALA A 53 5.05 -2.12 15.93
N MET A 54 4.66 -2.01 14.66
CA MET A 54 3.92 -0.84 14.15
C MET A 54 2.61 -0.65 14.91
N ILE A 55 1.84 -1.72 15.11
CA ILE A 55 0.55 -1.67 15.82
C ILE A 55 0.74 -1.27 17.28
N ARG A 56 1.72 -1.84 17.98
CA ARG A 56 2.07 -1.43 19.36
C ARG A 56 2.44 0.04 19.43
N GLY A 57 3.22 0.52 18.45
CA GLY A 57 3.58 1.93 18.33
C GLY A 57 2.36 2.83 18.21
N TYR A 58 1.39 2.46 17.38
CA TYR A 58 0.13 3.19 17.29
C TYR A 58 -0.68 3.14 18.59
N CYS A 59 -0.81 1.97 19.22
CA CYS A 59 -1.53 1.84 20.49
C CYS A 59 -0.90 2.73 21.59
N ALA A 60 0.42 2.75 21.70
CA ALA A 60 1.14 3.59 22.64
C ALA A 60 0.96 5.09 22.33
N ALA A 61 1.05 5.49 21.05
CA ALA A 61 0.90 6.88 20.65
C ALA A 61 -0.50 7.47 20.94
N TRP A 62 -1.53 6.63 20.90
CA TRP A 62 -2.93 7.03 21.08
C TRP A 62 -3.55 6.57 22.40
N GLY A 63 -2.76 5.97 23.31
CA GLY A 63 -3.24 5.52 24.61
C GLY A 63 -4.27 4.39 24.55
N VAL A 64 -4.26 3.56 23.50
CA VAL A 64 -5.17 2.42 23.35
C VAL A 64 -4.68 1.27 24.22
N ALA A 65 -5.39 0.98 25.31
CA ALA A 65 -5.09 -0.14 26.21
C ALA A 65 -5.67 -1.46 25.69
N ILE A 66 -4.81 -2.46 25.50
CA ILE A 66 -5.16 -3.82 25.11
C ILE A 66 -4.08 -4.78 25.61
N ASP A 67 -4.49 -5.98 25.99
CA ASP A 67 -3.61 -7.07 26.36
C ASP A 67 -2.75 -7.53 25.15
N GLU A 68 -1.48 -7.89 25.38
CA GLU A 68 -0.53 -8.18 24.31
C GLU A 68 -0.89 -9.48 23.55
N ASP A 69 -1.37 -10.50 24.25
CA ASP A 69 -1.76 -11.77 23.62
C ASP A 69 -3.00 -11.56 22.75
N THR A 70 -3.96 -10.77 23.23
CA THR A 70 -5.16 -10.37 22.49
C THR A 70 -4.80 -9.53 21.27
N LEU A 71 -3.93 -8.52 21.44
CA LEU A 71 -3.46 -7.69 20.34
C LEU A 71 -2.81 -8.54 19.25
N ARG A 72 -1.93 -9.47 19.65
CA ARG A 72 -1.22 -10.36 18.74
C ARG A 72 -2.19 -11.27 17.99
N ALA A 73 -3.12 -11.91 18.69
CA ALA A 73 -4.10 -12.81 18.09
C ALA A 73 -4.98 -12.07 17.06
N GLU A 74 -5.60 -10.96 17.47
CA GLU A 74 -6.48 -10.17 16.60
C GLU A 74 -5.73 -9.61 15.38
N ALA A 75 -4.51 -9.10 15.58
CA ALA A 75 -3.71 -8.54 14.49
C ALA A 75 -3.27 -9.60 13.46
N ILE A 76 -2.94 -10.82 13.91
CA ILE A 76 -2.57 -11.95 13.04
C ILE A 76 -3.77 -12.45 12.24
N GLU A 77 -4.94 -12.52 12.87
CA GLU A 77 -6.19 -12.85 12.20
C GLU A 77 -6.52 -11.78 11.15
N TRP A 78 -6.46 -10.51 11.53
CA TRP A 78 -6.73 -9.38 10.63
C TRP A 78 -5.86 -9.42 9.38
N GLN A 79 -4.54 -9.58 9.51
CA GLN A 79 -3.64 -9.62 8.35
C GLN A 79 -3.87 -10.84 7.47
N ALA A 80 -4.30 -11.99 8.03
CA ALA A 80 -4.67 -13.16 7.24
C ALA A 80 -5.87 -12.87 6.32
N THR A 81 -6.89 -12.13 6.80
CA THR A 81 -8.05 -11.74 5.96
C THR A 81 -7.69 -10.80 4.81
N ARG A 82 -6.61 -10.02 4.96
CA ARG A 82 -6.13 -9.06 3.95
C ARG A 82 -5.07 -9.65 3.01
N GLY A 83 -4.50 -10.80 3.36
CA GLY A 83 -3.45 -11.47 2.59
C GLY A 83 -2.12 -10.71 2.53
N ALA A 84 -1.86 -9.77 3.45
CA ALA A 84 -0.64 -8.98 3.43
C ALA A 84 -0.26 -8.42 4.80
N ARG A 85 1.06 -8.29 5.02
CA ARG A 85 1.67 -7.50 6.12
C ARG A 85 2.27 -6.24 5.54
N SER A 86 1.83 -5.09 6.03
CA SER A 86 2.37 -3.79 5.66
C SER A 86 1.94 -2.75 6.68
N GLY A 87 2.61 -1.59 6.68
CA GLY A 87 2.19 -0.44 7.50
C GLY A 87 0.75 0.00 7.21
N ARG A 88 0.26 -0.14 5.97
CA ARG A 88 -1.14 0.15 5.61
C ARG A 88 -2.11 -0.79 6.33
N VAL A 89 -1.85 -2.10 6.30
CA VAL A 89 -2.73 -3.09 6.96
C VAL A 89 -2.67 -2.91 8.48
N ALA A 90 -1.50 -2.59 9.04
CA ALA A 90 -1.34 -2.27 10.46
C ALA A 90 -2.17 -1.05 10.87
N TRP A 91 -2.14 0.02 10.07
CA TRP A 91 -2.95 1.22 10.32
C TRP A 91 -4.46 0.92 10.27
N GLN A 92 -4.90 0.12 9.31
CA GLN A 92 -6.31 -0.29 9.20
C GLN A 92 -6.77 -1.08 10.42
N PHE A 93 -5.97 -2.06 10.86
CA PHE A 93 -6.26 -2.81 12.08
C PHE A 93 -6.32 -1.89 13.30
N PHE A 94 -5.33 -1.02 13.45
CA PHE A 94 -5.29 -0.06 14.54
C PHE A 94 -6.50 0.89 14.54
N THR A 95 -6.95 1.35 13.37
CA THR A 95 -8.11 2.25 13.25
C THR A 95 -9.40 1.54 13.67
N ASP A 96 -9.57 0.28 13.26
CA ASP A 96 -10.68 -0.57 13.70
C ASP A 96 -10.65 -0.77 15.22
N LEU A 97 -9.48 -1.14 15.76
CA LEU A 97 -9.28 -1.33 17.20
C LEU A 97 -9.58 -0.04 17.98
N ALA A 98 -9.04 1.11 17.55
CA ALA A 98 -9.28 2.40 18.19
C ALA A 98 -10.78 2.76 18.19
N GLY A 99 -11.46 2.51 17.06
CA GLY A 99 -12.91 2.68 16.95
C GLY A 99 -13.69 1.80 17.93
N ARG A 100 -13.34 0.50 18.03
CA ARG A 100 -13.93 -0.43 19.02
C ARG A 100 -13.68 -0.02 20.47
N ARG A 101 -12.57 0.68 20.72
CA ARG A 101 -12.20 1.18 22.05
C ARG A 101 -12.68 2.62 22.33
N GLY A 102 -13.40 3.24 21.40
CA GLY A 102 -13.93 4.60 21.57
C GLY A 102 -12.86 5.70 21.55
N VAL A 103 -11.67 5.41 21.03
CA VAL A 103 -10.58 6.39 20.92
C VAL A 103 -10.76 7.20 19.64
N ARG A 104 -10.73 8.52 19.76
CA ARG A 104 -10.75 9.44 18.62
C ARG A 104 -9.31 9.64 18.11
N LEU A 105 -9.10 9.28 16.84
CA LEU A 105 -7.88 9.52 16.08
C LEU A 105 -7.85 10.94 15.47
#